data_AF-A0AAD8LLQ2-F1
#
_entry.id   AF-A0AAD8LLQ2-F1
#
_cell.length_a   1.000
_cell.length_b   1.000
_cell.length_c   1.000
_cell.angle_alpha   90.00
_cell.angle_beta   90.00
_cell.angle_gamma   90.00
#
_symmetry.space_group_name_H-M   'P 1'
#
loop_
_entity.id
_entity.type
_entity.pdbx_description
1 polymer ?
#
loop_
_entity_poly.entity_id
_entity_poly.type
_entity_poly.pdbx_seq_one_letter_code
_entity_poly.pdbx_strand_id
1 'polypeptide(L)'
;MLTLKLRFRESHHLLPQNLNKIIDVNYYPVETAKRSNLRHRPIGIGVQGLADTFILLGIPFDSLEAQQLNKDIFETIYNHALKASSELAEKEGTYVTYDGSPVSKIGWNALRSMIAKNGVRNSLLVAPMPTASTSQIFGNNECFEPYTSNIYSHRVLSGEFVVVHKHLLHDLTKMGLWSPTLKNQIIYEDGSVQKIFKLP
;
A
#
# COMPACT_ATOMS: atom_id res chain seq x y z
N MET A 1 16.18 7.67 0.83
CA MET A 1 15.93 6.82 -0.35
C MET A 1 16.59 5.43 -0.27
N LEU A 2 17.89 5.32 0.06
CA LEU A 2 18.59 4.01 0.18
C LEU A 2 18.00 3.10 1.29
N THR A 3 17.61 3.68 2.43
CA THR A 3 17.04 2.94 3.58
C THR A 3 15.64 2.40 3.31
N LEU A 4 14.82 3.11 2.52
CA LEU A 4 13.52 2.61 2.05
C LEU A 4 13.73 1.39 1.14
N LYS A 5 14.65 1.48 0.16
CA LYS A 5 15.00 0.37 -0.74
C LYS A 5 15.51 -0.87 0.00
N LEU A 6 16.21 -0.70 1.13
CA LEU A 6 16.74 -1.81 1.93
C LEU A 6 15.69 -2.53 2.78
N ARG A 7 14.74 -1.82 3.42
CA ARG A 7 13.67 -2.48 4.20
C ARG A 7 12.61 -3.13 3.33
N PHE A 8 12.32 -2.56 2.15
CA PHE A 8 11.39 -3.18 1.20
C PHE A 8 11.88 -4.51 0.63
N ARG A 9 13.20 -4.75 0.61
CA ARG A 9 13.80 -5.99 0.09
C ARG A 9 13.40 -7.25 0.86
N GLU A 10 13.20 -7.20 2.18
CA GLU A 10 12.89 -8.41 2.95
C GLU A 10 11.39 -8.73 2.97
N SER A 11 10.54 -7.72 3.13
CA SER A 11 9.09 -7.93 3.27
C SER A 11 8.39 -8.31 1.95
N HIS A 12 8.89 -7.84 0.80
CA HIS A 12 8.24 -8.07 -0.49
C HIS A 12 8.42 -9.47 -1.07
N HIS A 13 9.40 -10.25 -0.59
CA HIS A 13 9.49 -11.66 -0.97
C HIS A 13 8.53 -12.53 -0.13
N LEU A 14 8.24 -12.13 1.12
CA LEU A 14 7.37 -12.87 2.02
C LEU A 14 5.89 -12.77 1.63
N LEU A 15 5.43 -11.59 1.22
CA LEU A 15 4.02 -11.38 0.88
C LEU A 15 3.53 -12.27 -0.28
N PRO A 16 4.19 -12.33 -1.46
CA PRO A 16 3.83 -13.25 -2.53
C PRO A 16 3.82 -14.72 -2.08
N GLN A 17 4.80 -15.13 -1.26
CA GLN A 17 4.87 -16.51 -0.76
C GLN A 17 3.71 -16.84 0.18
N ASN A 18 3.39 -15.93 1.11
CA ASN A 18 2.27 -16.11 2.04
C ASN A 18 0.94 -16.14 1.29
N LEU A 19 0.70 -15.21 0.36
CA LEU A 19 -0.51 -15.17 -0.45
C LEU A 19 -0.61 -16.39 -1.36
N ASN A 20 0.51 -16.88 -1.93
CA ASN A 20 0.51 -18.11 -2.72
C ASN A 20 0.14 -19.34 -1.87
N LYS A 21 0.63 -19.44 -0.63
CA LYS A 21 0.25 -20.53 0.30
C LYS A 21 -1.23 -20.47 0.67
N ILE A 22 -1.78 -19.26 0.86
CA ILE A 22 -3.21 -19.07 1.17
C ILE A 22 -4.09 -19.69 0.09
N ILE A 23 -3.72 -19.64 -1.19
CA ILE A 23 -4.50 -20.26 -2.27
C ILE A 23 -4.73 -21.76 -2.02
N ASP A 24 -3.74 -22.46 -1.44
CA ASP A 24 -3.82 -23.91 -1.23
C ASP A 24 -4.51 -24.28 0.08
N VAL A 25 -4.36 -23.48 1.14
CA VAL A 25 -4.96 -23.75 2.45
C VAL A 25 -6.36 -23.15 2.66
N ASN A 26 -6.77 -22.23 1.79
CA ASN A 26 -8.04 -21.53 1.93
C ASN A 26 -9.24 -22.49 1.82
N TYR A 27 -10.25 -22.27 2.67
CA TYR A 27 -11.56 -22.89 2.50
C TYR A 27 -12.35 -22.14 1.43
N TYR A 28 -12.79 -22.86 0.39
CA TYR A 28 -13.57 -22.29 -0.70
C TYR A 28 -15.05 -22.63 -0.53
N PRO A 29 -15.95 -21.63 -0.39
CA PRO A 29 -17.37 -21.89 -0.19
C PRO A 29 -18.08 -22.44 -1.43
N VAL A 30 -17.50 -22.23 -2.63
CA VAL A 30 -18.03 -22.72 -3.90
C VAL A 30 -16.91 -23.28 -4.78
N GLU A 31 -17.19 -24.37 -5.49
CA GLU A 31 -16.19 -25.08 -6.31
C GLU A 31 -15.66 -24.24 -7.48
N THR A 32 -16.49 -23.34 -8.02
CA THR A 32 -16.08 -22.42 -9.10
C THR A 32 -14.96 -21.48 -8.65
N ALA A 33 -15.00 -21.01 -7.39
CA ALA A 33 -13.96 -20.17 -6.81
C ALA A 33 -12.66 -20.96 -6.60
N LYS A 34 -12.75 -22.18 -6.05
CA LYS A 34 -11.59 -23.07 -5.88
C LYS A 34 -10.91 -23.36 -7.21
N ARG A 35 -11.69 -23.75 -8.21
CA ARG A 35 -11.21 -24.03 -9.56
C ARG A 35 -10.51 -22.81 -10.17
N SER A 36 -11.08 -21.62 -10.02
CA SER A 36 -10.48 -20.38 -10.52
C SER A 36 -9.13 -20.09 -9.86
N ASN A 37 -9.08 -20.10 -8.53
CA ASN A 37 -7.87 -19.78 -7.78
C ASN A 37 -6.75 -20.81 -8.02
N LEU A 38 -7.04 -22.11 -8.06
CA LEU A 38 -6.02 -23.11 -8.32
C LEU A 38 -5.49 -23.04 -9.77
N ARG A 39 -6.33 -22.65 -10.73
CA ARG A 39 -5.97 -22.57 -12.15
C ARG A 39 -5.15 -21.33 -12.51
N HIS A 40 -5.49 -20.18 -11.92
CA HIS A 40 -4.89 -18.89 -12.29
C HIS A 40 -3.96 -18.34 -11.20
N ARG A 41 -4.12 -18.79 -9.95
CA ARG A 41 -3.36 -18.37 -8.77
C ARG A 41 -3.18 -16.84 -8.64
N PRO A 42 -4.23 -16.02 -8.83
CA PRO A 42 -4.09 -14.57 -8.69
C PRO A 42 -3.87 -14.20 -7.22
N ILE A 43 -3.03 -13.21 -6.97
CA ILE A 43 -2.86 -12.58 -5.65
C ILE A 43 -3.03 -11.06 -5.77
N GLY A 44 -3.33 -10.41 -4.65
CA GLY A 44 -3.51 -8.96 -4.59
C GLY A 44 -2.68 -8.34 -3.48
N ILE A 45 -1.54 -7.77 -3.85
CA ILE A 45 -0.68 -6.99 -2.94
C ILE A 45 -1.10 -5.53 -3.03
N GLY A 46 -1.44 -4.94 -1.89
CA GLY A 46 -1.75 -3.52 -1.76
C GLY A 46 -0.77 -2.78 -0.86
N VAL A 47 -1.09 -1.51 -0.61
CA VAL A 47 -0.36 -0.63 0.29
C VAL A 47 -1.35 0.10 1.20
N GLN A 48 -0.85 0.68 2.29
CA GLN A 48 -1.55 1.64 3.13
C GLN A 48 -0.53 2.65 3.64
N GLY A 49 -0.99 3.83 4.06
CA GLY A 49 -0.12 4.87 4.61
C GLY A 49 0.76 5.59 3.58
N LEU A 50 0.31 5.70 2.32
CA LEU A 50 1.03 6.49 1.31
C LEU A 50 1.09 7.98 1.71
N ALA A 51 -0.04 8.55 2.15
CA ALA A 51 -0.08 9.93 2.62
C ALA A 51 0.81 10.14 3.86
N ASP A 52 0.78 9.23 4.84
CA ASP A 52 1.70 9.28 6.00
C ASP A 52 3.16 9.32 5.53
N THR A 53 3.51 8.50 4.53
CA THR A 53 4.87 8.43 3.99
C THR A 53 5.31 9.77 3.41
N PHE A 54 4.45 10.42 2.61
CA PHE A 54 4.76 11.74 2.06
C PHE A 54 4.90 12.79 3.16
N ILE A 55 4.02 12.79 4.16
CA ILE A 55 4.08 13.74 5.28
C ILE A 55 5.35 13.54 6.11
N LEU A 56 5.73 12.30 6.41
CA LEU A 56 6.96 11.97 7.14
C LEU A 56 8.23 12.39 6.39
N LEU A 57 8.17 12.49 5.06
CA LEU A 57 9.26 12.96 4.21
C LEU A 57 9.21 14.47 3.97
N GLY A 58 8.17 15.17 4.43
CA GLY A 58 7.96 16.60 4.18
C GLY A 58 7.61 16.92 2.73
N ILE A 59 6.98 15.97 2.02
CA ILE A 59 6.66 16.08 0.60
C ILE A 59 5.15 16.36 0.44
N PRO A 60 4.73 17.47 -0.20
CA PRO A 60 3.33 17.69 -0.54
C PRO A 60 2.81 16.63 -1.51
N PHE A 61 1.57 16.17 -1.28
CA PHE A 61 0.98 15.03 -2.01
C PHE A 61 0.91 15.26 -3.53
N ASP A 62 0.71 16.50 -3.96
CA ASP A 62 0.57 16.93 -5.36
C ASP A 62 1.91 17.34 -6.02
N SER A 63 3.00 17.35 -5.26
CA SER A 63 4.32 17.74 -5.75
C SER A 63 4.88 16.78 -6.81
N LEU A 64 5.78 17.28 -7.67
CA LEU A 64 6.51 16.44 -8.63
C LEU A 64 7.34 15.35 -7.95
N GLU A 65 7.85 15.65 -6.74
CA GLU A 65 8.60 14.68 -5.94
C GLU A 65 7.70 13.53 -5.46
N ALA A 66 6.49 13.83 -4.95
CA ALA A 66 5.52 12.80 -4.58
C ALA A 66 5.12 11.93 -5.78
N GLN A 67 4.93 12.54 -6.95
CA GLN A 67 4.61 11.80 -8.18
C GLN A 67 5.74 10.82 -8.57
N GLN A 68 7.00 11.24 -8.44
CA GLN A 68 8.13 10.36 -8.75
C GLN A 68 8.27 9.26 -7.70
N LEU A 69 8.19 9.59 -6.41
CA LEU A 69 8.26 8.62 -5.33
C LEU A 69 7.12 7.58 -5.42
N ASN A 70 5.92 8.00 -5.81
CA ASN A 70 4.80 7.11 -6.07
C ASN A 70 5.15 6.06 -7.14
N LYS A 71 5.73 6.51 -8.27
CA LYS A 71 6.19 5.60 -9.34
C LYS A 71 7.24 4.62 -8.81
N ASP A 72 8.24 5.13 -8.10
CA ASP A 72 9.34 4.32 -7.56
C ASP A 72 8.84 3.24 -6.57
N ILE A 73 7.86 3.59 -5.71
CA ILE A 73 7.26 2.65 -4.76
C ILE A 73 6.54 1.52 -5.50
N PHE A 74 5.64 1.84 -6.42
CA PHE A 74 4.84 0.84 -7.11
C PHE A 74 5.66 0.00 -8.10
N GLU A 75 6.65 0.61 -8.77
CA GLU A 75 7.62 -0.13 -9.58
C GLU A 75 8.41 -1.12 -8.72
N THR A 76 8.87 -0.69 -7.55
CA THR A 76 9.60 -1.56 -6.61
C THR A 76 8.74 -2.73 -6.16
N ILE A 77 7.50 -2.48 -5.73
CA ILE A 77 6.55 -3.52 -5.30
C ILE A 77 6.32 -4.53 -6.44
N TYR A 78 6.02 -4.05 -7.64
CA TYR A 78 5.72 -4.90 -8.78
C TYR A 78 6.91 -5.77 -9.18
N ASN A 79 8.11 -5.18 -9.25
CA ASN A 79 9.34 -5.90 -9.60
C ASN A 79 9.67 -6.99 -8.58
N HIS A 80 9.53 -6.72 -7.28
CA HIS A 80 9.79 -7.73 -6.24
C HIS A 80 8.71 -8.81 -6.20
N ALA A 81 7.43 -8.45 -6.41
CA ALA A 81 6.35 -9.42 -6.49
C ALA A 81 6.52 -10.37 -7.68
N LEU A 82 6.89 -9.84 -8.86
CA LEU A 82 7.22 -10.65 -10.04
C LEU A 82 8.41 -11.57 -9.77
N LYS A 83 9.46 -11.03 -9.15
CA LYS A 83 10.65 -11.80 -8.82
C LYS A 83 10.32 -13.00 -7.93
N ALA A 84 9.62 -12.76 -6.82
CA ALA A 84 9.20 -13.81 -5.91
C ALA A 84 8.27 -14.83 -6.57
N SER A 85 7.35 -14.39 -7.45
CA SER A 85 6.47 -15.30 -8.19
C SER A 85 7.24 -16.18 -9.18
N SER A 86 8.33 -15.67 -9.78
CA SER A 86 9.21 -16.46 -10.66
C SER A 86 10.09 -17.44 -9.88
N GLU A 87 10.58 -17.05 -8.70
CA GLU A 87 11.28 -17.96 -7.77
C GLU A 87 10.37 -19.11 -7.29
N LEU A 88 9.07 -18.83 -7.09
CA LEU A 88 8.07 -19.87 -6.80
C LEU A 88 7.83 -20.78 -8.00
N ALA A 89 7.80 -20.23 -9.21
CA ALA A 89 7.62 -21.01 -10.44
C ALA A 89 8.79 -21.96 -10.71
N GLU A 90 10.01 -21.55 -10.39
CA GLU A 90 11.20 -22.44 -10.47
C GLU A 90 11.06 -23.68 -9.57
N LYS A 91 10.41 -23.53 -8.42
CA LYS A 91 10.25 -24.60 -7.42
C LYS A 91 9.01 -25.45 -7.63
N GLU A 92 7.90 -24.83 -8.03
CA GLU A 92 6.57 -25.46 -8.04
C GLU A 92 5.92 -25.52 -9.43
N GLY A 93 6.59 -25.00 -10.46
CA GLY A 93 6.04 -24.80 -11.81
C GLY A 93 5.17 -23.55 -11.92
N THR A 94 4.84 -23.16 -13.16
CA THR A 94 3.96 -22.02 -13.43
C THR A 94 2.50 -22.32 -13.05
N TYR A 95 1.64 -21.28 -13.05
CA TYR A 95 0.19 -21.52 -12.96
C TYR A 95 -0.34 -22.18 -14.25
N VAL A 96 -1.43 -22.93 -14.14
CA VAL A 96 -1.98 -23.80 -15.21
C VAL A 96 -2.22 -23.08 -16.54
N THR A 97 -2.50 -21.78 -16.50
CA THR A 97 -2.85 -20.97 -17.67
C THR A 97 -1.77 -19.95 -18.04
N TYR A 98 -0.53 -20.21 -17.63
CA TYR A 98 0.61 -19.34 -17.92
C TYR A 98 0.92 -19.27 -19.42
N ASP A 99 0.93 -20.41 -20.11
CA ASP A 99 1.24 -20.48 -21.52
C ASP A 99 0.20 -19.71 -22.35
N GLY A 100 0.68 -18.80 -23.19
CA GLY A 100 -0.18 -17.93 -24.00
C GLY A 100 -0.60 -16.63 -23.31
N SER A 101 -0.34 -16.47 -22.01
CA SER A 101 -0.56 -15.21 -21.28
C SER A 101 0.33 -14.08 -21.80
N PRO A 102 -0.04 -12.79 -21.62
CA PRO A 102 0.84 -11.69 -21.99
C PRO A 102 2.23 -11.77 -21.34
N VAL A 103 2.30 -12.19 -20.08
CA VAL A 103 3.59 -12.31 -19.37
C VAL A 103 4.50 -13.38 -19.98
N SER A 104 3.94 -14.42 -20.59
CA SER A 104 4.71 -15.45 -21.34
C SER A 104 5.25 -14.95 -22.69
N LYS A 105 4.76 -13.81 -23.20
CA LYS A 105 5.04 -13.31 -24.56
C LYS A 105 5.92 -12.07 -24.61
N ILE A 106 6.08 -11.34 -23.51
CA ILE A 106 6.75 -10.02 -23.55
C ILE A 106 8.21 -10.16 -23.09
N GLY A 107 9.18 -9.79 -23.94
CA GLY A 107 10.62 -9.89 -23.66
C GLY A 107 11.41 -8.60 -23.90
N TRP A 108 11.70 -7.80 -22.86
CA TRP A 108 12.50 -6.57 -22.89
C TRP A 108 13.14 -6.12 -21.54
N ASN A 109 13.78 -6.96 -20.69
CA ASN A 109 14.55 -6.55 -19.46
C ASN A 109 15.21 -7.72 -18.70
N ALA A 110 16.18 -7.47 -17.80
CA ALA A 110 16.91 -8.49 -17.02
C ALA A 110 16.03 -9.35 -16.08
N LEU A 111 15.00 -8.76 -15.43
CA LEU A 111 13.99 -9.50 -14.66
C LEU A 111 13.29 -10.56 -15.53
N ARG A 112 13.26 -10.33 -16.84
CA ARG A 112 12.62 -11.22 -17.79
C ARG A 112 13.49 -12.39 -18.21
N SER A 113 14.81 -12.34 -18.07
CA SER A 113 15.64 -13.53 -18.28
C SER A 113 15.26 -14.62 -17.27
N MET A 114 14.99 -14.21 -16.04
CA MET A 114 14.49 -15.11 -14.99
C MET A 114 13.06 -15.60 -15.31
N ILE A 115 12.15 -14.70 -15.71
CA ILE A 115 10.78 -15.07 -16.07
C ILE A 115 10.74 -15.95 -17.33
N ALA A 116 11.60 -15.73 -18.32
CA ALA A 116 11.69 -16.56 -19.52
C ALA A 116 12.20 -17.97 -19.20
N LYS A 117 13.09 -18.10 -18.21
CA LYS A 117 13.60 -19.40 -17.75
C LYS A 117 12.59 -20.15 -16.89
N ASN A 118 12.00 -19.47 -15.90
CA ASN A 118 11.25 -20.11 -14.82
C ASN A 118 9.72 -19.93 -14.95
N GLY A 119 9.27 -18.96 -15.75
CA GLY A 119 7.90 -18.46 -15.74
C GLY A 119 7.54 -17.69 -14.46
N VAL A 120 6.25 -17.59 -14.16
CA VAL A 120 5.72 -17.06 -12.89
C VAL A 120 4.62 -17.95 -12.32
N ARG A 121 4.49 -17.97 -10.99
CA ARG A 121 3.54 -18.81 -10.25
C ARG A 121 2.14 -18.21 -10.16
N ASN A 122 2.02 -16.90 -10.29
CA ASN A 122 0.78 -16.15 -10.09
C ASN A 122 0.44 -15.32 -11.34
N SER A 123 -0.84 -15.35 -11.75
CA SER A 123 -1.30 -14.59 -12.93
C SER A 123 -1.37 -13.08 -12.71
N LEU A 124 -1.78 -12.66 -11.52
CA LEU A 124 -1.92 -11.26 -11.08
C LEU A 124 -1.22 -11.10 -9.72
N LEU A 125 -0.69 -9.91 -9.44
CA LEU A 125 0.20 -9.69 -8.30
C LEU A 125 -0.19 -8.51 -7.41
N VAL A 126 -0.48 -7.36 -8.01
CA VAL A 126 -0.66 -6.09 -7.29
C VAL A 126 -2.07 -5.59 -7.52
N ALA A 127 -2.77 -5.29 -6.43
CA ALA A 127 -4.14 -4.78 -6.42
C ALA A 127 -4.33 -3.94 -5.15
N PRO A 128 -4.04 -2.62 -5.20
CA PRO A 128 -4.29 -1.73 -4.07
C PRO A 128 -5.78 -1.73 -3.73
N MET A 129 -6.11 -2.15 -2.50
CA MET A 129 -7.47 -2.33 -2.01
C MET A 129 -7.78 -1.31 -0.91
N PRO A 130 -9.08 -1.01 -0.65
CA PRO A 130 -9.46 -0.28 0.55
C PRO A 130 -8.92 -0.98 1.80
N THR A 131 -8.25 -0.23 2.68
CA THR A 131 -7.61 -0.78 3.87
C THR A 131 -8.30 -0.34 5.17
N ALA A 132 -9.50 0.23 5.10
CA ALA A 132 -10.21 0.90 6.19
C ALA A 132 -9.94 0.31 7.60
N SER A 133 -10.25 -0.97 7.81
CA SER A 133 -10.05 -1.59 9.13
C SER A 133 -8.58 -1.85 9.47
N THR A 134 -7.76 -2.30 8.52
CA THR A 134 -6.35 -2.60 8.80
C THR A 134 -5.53 -1.33 8.99
N SER A 135 -5.79 -0.28 8.22
CA SER A 135 -5.09 1.00 8.36
C SER A 135 -5.43 1.65 9.70
N GLN A 136 -6.67 1.53 10.18
CA GLN A 136 -7.03 1.94 11.54
C GLN A 136 -6.28 1.16 12.62
N ILE A 137 -6.15 -0.16 12.50
CA ILE A 137 -5.38 -1.00 13.45
C ILE A 137 -3.91 -0.56 13.50
N PHE A 138 -3.30 -0.30 12.35
CA PHE A 138 -1.91 0.15 12.26
C PHE A 138 -1.74 1.67 12.47
N GLY A 139 -2.84 2.40 12.61
CA GLY A 139 -2.85 3.86 12.73
C GLY A 139 -2.37 4.61 11.50
N ASN A 140 -2.43 4.03 10.29
CA ASN A 140 -2.04 4.64 9.02
C ASN A 140 -3.25 5.26 8.29
N ASN A 141 -3.00 6.13 7.31
CA ASN A 141 -4.01 6.54 6.34
C ASN A 141 -4.41 5.38 5.41
N GLU A 142 -5.61 5.47 4.87
CA GLU A 142 -6.15 4.44 3.99
C GLU A 142 -5.40 4.39 2.66
N CYS A 143 -5.04 3.16 2.27
CA CYS A 143 -4.54 2.81 0.95
C CYS A 143 -3.49 3.80 0.38
N PHE A 144 -3.74 4.33 -0.81
CA PHE A 144 -2.98 5.37 -1.49
C PHE A 144 -3.69 6.74 -1.46
N GLU A 145 -4.69 6.90 -0.61
CA GLU A 145 -5.52 8.11 -0.58
C GLU A 145 -4.80 9.28 0.12
N PRO A 146 -5.06 10.54 -0.26
CA PRO A 146 -4.68 11.69 0.55
C PRO A 146 -5.49 11.72 1.86
N TYR A 147 -5.03 12.50 2.83
CA TYR A 147 -5.87 12.80 4.00
C TYR A 147 -7.09 13.62 3.56
N THR A 148 -8.28 13.12 3.89
CA THR A 148 -9.54 13.81 3.61
C THR A 148 -9.76 15.01 4.53
N SER A 149 -9.28 14.92 5.77
CA SER A 149 -9.34 16.00 6.76
C SER A 149 -8.22 15.86 7.79
N ASN A 150 -7.75 16.99 8.34
CA ASN A 150 -6.83 16.97 9.48
C ASN A 150 -7.55 16.75 10.83
N ILE A 151 -8.89 16.79 10.85
CA ILE A 151 -9.69 16.51 12.04
C ILE A 151 -10.84 15.58 11.65
N TYR A 152 -10.99 14.50 12.41
CA TYR A 152 -12.07 13.56 12.24
C TYR A 152 -12.77 13.26 13.56
N SER A 153 -14.06 12.98 13.48
CA SER A 153 -14.87 12.63 14.62
C SER A 153 -14.96 11.12 14.76
N HIS A 154 -14.56 10.60 15.92
CA HIS A 154 -14.67 9.19 16.25
C HIS A 154 -15.80 8.98 17.25
N ARG A 155 -16.87 8.31 16.82
CA ARG A 155 -18.00 7.95 17.70
C ARG A 155 -17.72 6.62 18.36
N VAL A 156 -17.83 6.58 19.68
CA VAL A 156 -17.74 5.37 20.52
C VAL A 156 -18.94 5.34 21.47
N LEU A 157 -19.14 4.21 22.16
CA LEU A 157 -20.25 4.04 23.11
C LEU A 157 -20.26 5.11 24.23
N SER A 158 -19.09 5.65 24.58
CA SER A 158 -18.92 6.68 25.61
C SER A 158 -19.04 8.13 25.11
N GLY A 159 -19.31 8.35 23.81
CA GLY A 159 -19.49 9.67 23.23
C GLY A 159 -18.75 9.87 21.91
N GLU A 160 -18.70 11.13 21.47
CA GLU A 160 -18.06 11.55 20.23
C GLU A 160 -16.76 12.29 20.54
N PHE A 161 -15.63 11.76 20.04
CA PHE A 161 -14.30 12.30 20.29
C PHE A 161 -13.71 12.89 19.01
N VAL A 162 -13.28 14.15 19.08
CA VAL A 162 -12.59 14.81 17.99
C VAL A 162 -11.12 14.45 18.03
N VAL A 163 -10.66 13.72 17.01
CA VAL A 163 -9.28 13.28 16.83
C VAL A 163 -8.60 14.14 15.79
N VAL A 164 -7.40 14.63 16.14
CA VAL A 164 -6.58 15.46 15.26
C VAL A 164 -5.56 14.55 14.58
N HIS A 165 -5.30 14.82 13.31
CA HIS A 165 -4.31 14.12 12.51
C HIS A 165 -2.94 14.11 13.22
N LYS A 166 -2.43 12.90 13.49
CA LYS A 166 -1.26 12.67 14.35
C LYS A 166 0.00 13.41 13.90
N HIS A 167 0.26 13.48 12.59
CA HIS A 167 1.47 14.14 12.09
C HIS A 167 1.37 15.66 12.23
N LEU A 168 0.21 16.22 11.89
CA LEU A 168 -0.04 17.65 12.08
C LEU A 168 0.06 18.04 13.56
N LEU A 169 -0.57 17.27 14.45
CA LEU A 169 -0.50 17.51 15.89
C LEU A 169 0.95 17.49 16.40
N HIS A 170 1.73 16.52 15.95
CA HIS A 170 3.14 16.39 16.30
C HIS A 170 3.96 17.60 15.86
N ASP A 171 3.80 18.04 14.61
CA ASP A 171 4.55 19.17 14.07
C ASP A 171 4.15 20.49 14.74
N LEU A 172 2.85 20.73 14.93
CA LEU A 172 2.36 21.92 15.65
C LEU A 172 2.81 21.95 17.11
N THR A 173 2.90 20.80 17.77
CA THR A 173 3.39 20.70 19.15
C THR A 173 4.89 20.99 19.21
N LYS A 174 5.66 20.45 18.27
CA LYS A 174 7.10 20.73 18.16
C LYS A 174 7.40 22.20 17.90
N MET A 175 6.56 22.86 17.11
CA MET A 175 6.68 24.30 16.83
C MET A 175 6.19 25.19 17.99
N GLY A 176 5.61 24.61 19.05
CA GLY A 176 4.99 25.36 20.15
C GLY A 176 3.72 26.12 19.76
N LEU A 177 3.12 25.77 18.61
CA LEU A 177 1.92 26.42 18.07
C LEU A 177 0.62 25.77 18.54
N TRP A 178 0.69 24.51 19.00
CA TRP A 178 -0.50 23.76 19.42
C TRP A 178 -1.18 24.40 20.63
N SER A 179 -2.47 24.72 20.49
CA SER A 179 -3.30 25.27 21.56
C SER A 179 -4.76 24.87 21.38
N PRO A 180 -5.58 24.88 22.46
CA PRO A 180 -7.03 24.66 22.34
C PRO A 180 -7.70 25.64 21.37
N THR A 181 -7.23 26.89 21.31
CA THR A 181 -7.71 27.90 20.37
C THR A 181 -7.44 27.52 18.92
N LEU A 182 -6.22 27.04 18.63
CA LEU A 182 -5.87 26.57 17.28
C LEU A 182 -6.70 25.34 16.90
N LYS A 183 -6.89 24.39 17.83
CA LYS A 183 -7.77 23.23 17.60
C LYS A 183 -9.17 23.67 17.18
N ASN A 184 -9.78 24.60 17.91
CA ASN A 184 -11.12 25.11 17.60
C ASN A 184 -11.17 25.83 16.24
N GLN A 185 -10.09 26.52 15.86
CA GLN A 185 -9.99 27.16 14.55
C GLN A 185 -9.90 26.14 13.41
N ILE A 186 -9.14 25.05 13.58
CA ILE A 186 -9.09 23.96 12.59
C ILE A 186 -10.46 23.29 12.47
N ILE A 187 -11.19 23.11 13.57
CA ILE A 187 -12.58 22.60 13.54
C ILE A 187 -13.50 23.55 12.78
N TYR A 188 -13.37 24.87 13.01
CA TYR A 188 -14.17 25.90 12.32
C TYR A 188 -13.91 25.92 10.80
N GLU A 189 -12.69 25.59 10.37
CA GLU A 189 -12.31 25.49 8.95
C GLU A 189 -12.47 24.07 8.39
N ASP A 190 -13.35 23.25 8.97
CA ASP A 190 -13.67 21.88 8.54
C ASP A 190 -12.43 20.98 8.38
N GLY A 191 -11.43 21.14 9.25
CA GLY A 191 -10.19 20.37 9.21
C GLY A 191 -9.11 20.95 8.29
N SER A 192 -9.35 22.09 7.64
CA SER A 192 -8.35 22.78 6.83
C SER A 192 -7.41 23.64 7.68
N VAL A 193 -6.14 23.71 7.27
CA VAL A 193 -5.11 24.56 7.87
C VAL A 193 -4.73 25.76 7.00
N GLN A 194 -5.21 25.81 5.75
CA GLN A 194 -4.75 26.76 4.73
C GLN A 194 -5.11 28.23 5.04
N LYS A 195 -6.22 28.47 5.75
CA LYS A 195 -6.70 29.82 6.08
C LYS A 195 -6.20 30.31 7.45
N ILE A 196 -5.37 29.53 8.13
CA ILE A 196 -4.90 29.87 9.48
C ILE A 196 -3.56 30.60 9.36
N PHE A 197 -3.60 31.94 9.36
CA PHE A 197 -2.42 32.81 9.19
C PHE A 197 -1.27 32.60 10.19
N LYS A 198 -1.53 31.95 11.33
CA LYS A 198 -0.49 31.64 12.34
C LYS A 198 0.36 30.43 11.97
N LEU A 199 -0.07 29.66 10.97
CA LEU A 199 0.67 28.50 10.49
C LEU A 199 1.62 28.92 9.36
N PRO A 200 2.86 28.39 9.36
CA PRO A 200 3.83 28.66 8.31
C PRO A 200 3.45 28.04 6.96
#